data_AF-A0A961WMI6-F1
#
_entry.id   AF-A0A961WMI6-F1
#
_cell.length_a   1.000
_cell.length_b   1.000
_cell.length_c   1.000
_cell.angle_alpha   90.00
_cell.angle_beta   90.00
_cell.angle_gamma   90.00
#
_symmetry.space_group_name_H-M   'P 1'
#
loop_
_entity.id
_entity.type
_entity.pdbx_description
1 polymer ?
#
loop_
_entity_poly.entity_id
_entity_poly.type
_entity_poly.pdbx_seq_one_letter_code
_entity_poly.pdbx_strand_id
1 'polypeptide(L)'
;MHSRPHPNEVFPIPNQGVSTRVDPLLSGAINLGFLGILMRVIPVIDVKSGIVVHARGGNREAYQPIASPLAASACPEVVIRGLNKEFEFATLYVADLDAISGASDNEAAVLAIVREFPHIEIWLDAGRLAPHAATLGIYAMHTVRPVIGTESLATGTEFAQIAAVRSAASFSAPILSLDYKAGRRLGADISIERDAWPETVIVMTLDRV
;
A
#
# COMPACT_ATOMS: atom_id res chain seq x y z
N MET A 1 -13.85 11.44 63.30
CA MET A 1 -14.22 12.66 62.52
C MET A 1 -13.04 12.98 61.63
N HIS A 2 -13.11 12.74 60.32
CA HIS A 2 -12.33 13.40 59.27
C HIS A 2 -13.02 13.05 57.95
N SER A 3 -13.70 14.03 57.37
CA SER A 3 -14.57 13.93 56.21
C SER A 3 -13.73 13.79 54.93
N ARG A 4 -14.12 12.88 54.02
CA ARG A 4 -13.58 12.83 52.65
C ARG A 4 -14.23 13.94 51.81
N PRO A 5 -13.48 14.67 50.95
CA PRO A 5 -14.10 15.58 50.00
C PRO A 5 -14.62 14.84 48.75
N HIS A 6 -15.71 15.38 48.19
CA HIS A 6 -16.38 14.92 46.97
C HIS A 6 -15.59 15.27 45.69
N PRO A 7 -15.79 14.54 44.57
CA PRO A 7 -15.11 14.80 43.31
C PRO A 7 -15.89 15.86 42.53
N ASN A 8 -15.37 17.10 42.45
CA ASN A 8 -15.59 18.09 41.37
C ASN A 8 -15.05 19.48 41.76
N GLU A 9 -13.75 19.60 42.06
CA GLU A 9 -13.09 20.91 42.16
C GLU A 9 -11.91 20.97 41.18
N VAL A 10 -12.01 21.85 40.19
CA VAL A 10 -10.97 22.18 39.22
C VAL A 10 -10.13 23.33 39.81
N PHE A 11 -8.83 23.09 40.02
CA PHE A 11 -7.89 24.14 40.44
C PHE A 11 -7.14 24.71 39.22
N PRO A 12 -7.02 26.04 39.08
CA PRO A 12 -6.28 26.67 37.99
C PRO A 12 -4.76 26.58 38.19
N ILE A 13 -4.01 26.28 37.13
CA ILE A 13 -2.53 26.27 37.11
C ILE A 13 -2.03 27.70 36.89
N PRO A 14 -1.08 28.23 37.69
CA PRO A 14 -0.57 29.58 37.52
C PRO A 14 0.41 29.68 36.34
N ASN A 15 0.19 30.72 35.52
CA ASN A 15 1.03 31.09 34.39
C ASN A 15 2.34 31.73 34.89
N GLN A 16 3.46 30.98 34.82
CA GLN A 16 4.80 31.50 35.10
C GLN A 16 5.50 31.81 33.78
N GLY A 17 5.57 33.10 33.46
CA GLY A 17 6.33 33.60 32.32
C GLY A 17 7.83 33.38 32.54
N VAL A 18 8.46 32.55 31.71
CA VAL A 18 9.91 32.44 31.64
C VAL A 18 10.39 33.35 30.51
N SER A 19 11.05 34.43 30.89
CA SER A 19 11.85 35.26 29.99
C SER A 19 13.14 34.50 29.66
N THR A 20 13.32 34.12 28.39
CA THR A 20 14.63 33.70 27.88
C THR A 20 15.13 34.77 26.90
N ARG A 21 16.25 35.40 27.28
CA ARG A 21 17.08 36.18 26.35
C ARG A 21 17.49 35.27 25.19
N VAL A 22 17.24 35.71 23.97
CA VAL A 22 17.77 35.09 22.75
C VAL A 22 19.20 35.57 22.52
N ASP A 23 20.15 34.63 22.51
CA ASP A 23 21.50 34.88 21.99
C ASP A 23 21.45 35.05 20.46
N PRO A 24 22.11 36.04 19.83
CA PRO A 24 21.87 36.39 18.43
C PRO A 24 22.50 35.46 17.36
N LEU A 25 22.97 34.26 17.70
CA LEU A 25 23.78 33.43 16.79
C LEU A 25 23.09 32.18 16.22
N LEU A 26 21.76 32.14 16.18
CA LEU A 26 21.01 31.14 15.40
C LEU A 26 19.87 31.78 14.60
N SER A 27 20.21 32.64 13.65
CA SER A 27 19.27 33.16 12.65
C SER A 27 19.04 32.16 11.49
N GLY A 28 18.84 30.87 11.80
CA GLY A 28 18.70 29.83 10.77
C GLY A 28 17.99 28.54 11.17
N ALA A 29 17.34 28.47 12.34
CA ALA A 29 16.51 27.33 12.69
C ALA A 29 15.06 27.61 12.28
N ILE A 30 14.66 27.08 11.12
CA ILE A 30 13.27 27.06 10.69
C ILE A 30 12.45 26.33 11.77
N ASN A 31 11.39 27.01 12.19
CA ASN A 31 10.39 26.60 13.19
C ASN A 31 10.03 25.10 13.07
N LEU A 32 10.48 24.28 14.01
CA LEU A 32 10.18 22.84 14.12
C LEU A 32 8.75 22.61 14.70
N GLY A 33 7.77 23.39 14.25
CA GLY A 33 6.41 23.44 14.81
C GLY A 33 5.35 22.65 14.06
N PHE A 34 5.64 22.15 12.85
CA PHE A 34 4.74 21.30 12.07
C PHE A 34 5.57 20.30 11.27
N LEU A 35 6.00 19.20 11.89
CA LEU A 35 6.32 18.00 11.12
C LEU A 35 4.98 17.36 10.74
N GLY A 36 4.30 17.95 9.76
CA GLY A 36 3.15 17.31 9.14
C GLY A 36 3.60 15.95 8.63
N ILE A 37 2.92 14.89 9.06
CA ILE A 37 3.08 13.57 8.45
C ILE A 37 2.90 13.80 6.95
N LEU A 38 3.96 13.62 6.15
CA LEU A 38 3.83 13.70 4.70
C LEU A 38 2.84 12.62 4.29
N MET A 39 1.65 13.04 3.85
CA MET A 39 0.67 12.14 3.27
C MET A 39 1.18 11.70 1.90
N ARG A 40 1.43 10.40 1.74
CA ARG A 40 1.78 9.80 0.46
C ARG A 40 0.50 9.33 -0.23
N VAL A 41 0.26 9.83 -1.44
CA VAL A 41 -0.80 9.34 -2.32
C VAL A 41 -0.18 8.33 -3.28
N ILE A 42 -0.71 7.12 -3.32
CA ILE A 42 -0.25 6.04 -4.19
C ILE A 42 -1.41 5.69 -5.13
N PRO A 43 -1.28 5.94 -6.45
CA PRO A 43 -2.28 5.47 -7.40
C PRO A 43 -2.36 3.94 -7.40
N VAL A 44 -3.57 3.45 -7.63
CA VAL A 44 -3.89 2.02 -7.79
C VAL A 44 -4.42 1.84 -9.20
N ILE A 45 -3.92 0.83 -9.91
CA ILE A 45 -4.55 0.34 -11.13
C ILE A 45 -4.90 -1.15 -10.98
N ASP A 46 -6.10 -1.50 -11.43
CA ASP A 46 -6.54 -2.88 -11.54
C ASP A 46 -6.33 -3.35 -12.98
N VAL A 47 -5.58 -4.43 -13.17
CA VAL A 47 -5.32 -5.02 -14.49
C VAL A 47 -6.08 -6.33 -14.62
N LYS A 48 -6.85 -6.45 -15.71
CA LYS A 48 -7.57 -7.67 -16.09
C LYS A 48 -7.50 -7.86 -17.60
N SER A 49 -7.15 -9.06 -18.03
CA SER A 49 -6.98 -9.44 -19.44
C SER A 49 -6.06 -8.47 -20.20
N GLY A 50 -4.98 -8.04 -19.55
CA GLY A 50 -3.92 -7.18 -20.08
C GLY A 50 -4.24 -5.69 -20.11
N ILE A 51 -5.41 -5.26 -19.64
CA ILE A 51 -5.85 -3.85 -19.67
C ILE A 51 -6.26 -3.35 -18.29
N VAL A 52 -6.22 -2.04 -18.10
CA VAL A 52 -6.71 -1.39 -16.89
C VAL A 52 -8.23 -1.39 -16.88
N VAL A 53 -8.81 -1.85 -15.78
CA VAL A 53 -10.25 -1.90 -15.55
C VAL A 53 -10.64 -1.02 -14.37
N HIS A 54 -11.90 -0.60 -14.35
CA HIS A 54 -12.47 0.15 -13.25
C HIS A 54 -13.02 -0.82 -12.19
N ALA A 55 -12.47 -0.75 -10.97
CA ALA A 55 -13.01 -1.49 -9.85
C ALA A 55 -14.42 -1.03 -9.47
N ARG A 56 -15.20 -1.96 -8.90
CA ARG A 56 -16.59 -1.72 -8.50
C ARG A 56 -16.97 -2.64 -7.34
N GLY A 57 -16.79 -2.17 -6.10
CA GLY A 57 -17.21 -2.86 -4.88
C GLY A 57 -16.68 -4.29 -4.70
N GLY A 58 -15.56 -4.62 -5.35
CA GLY A 58 -14.98 -5.96 -5.39
C GLY A 58 -15.73 -6.96 -6.29
N ASN A 59 -16.72 -6.55 -7.08
CA ASN A 59 -17.38 -7.44 -8.05
C ASN A 59 -16.55 -7.55 -9.34
N ARG A 60 -15.46 -8.32 -9.27
CA ARG A 60 -14.46 -8.47 -10.35
C ARG A 60 -15.03 -8.96 -11.68
N GLU A 61 -16.18 -9.64 -11.68
CA GLU A 61 -16.87 -10.07 -12.90
C GLU A 61 -17.49 -8.90 -13.67
N ALA A 62 -17.92 -7.85 -12.96
CA ALA A 62 -18.56 -6.68 -13.54
C ALA A 62 -17.57 -5.59 -13.97
N TYR A 63 -16.27 -5.78 -13.78
CA TYR A 63 -15.26 -4.78 -14.09
C TYR A 63 -15.18 -4.55 -15.60
N GLN A 64 -15.10 -3.28 -16.00
CA GLN A 64 -15.05 -2.85 -17.40
C GLN A 64 -13.75 -2.10 -17.66
N PRO A 65 -13.27 -2.03 -18.92
CA PRO A 65 -12.13 -1.18 -19.28
C PRO A 65 -12.29 0.23 -18.73
N ILE A 66 -11.21 0.80 -18.18
CA ILE A 66 -11.26 2.16 -17.65
C ILE A 66 -11.57 3.15 -18.79
N ALA A 67 -12.47 4.10 -18.52
CA ALA A 67 -12.75 5.24 -19.36
C ALA A 67 -12.47 6.50 -18.55
N SER A 68 -11.41 7.23 -18.90
CA SER A 68 -10.92 8.38 -18.12
C SER A 68 -10.47 9.50 -19.06
N PRO A 69 -10.72 10.78 -18.71
CA PRO A 69 -10.16 11.91 -19.46
C PRO A 69 -8.62 11.94 -19.42
N LEU A 70 -8.00 11.23 -18.48
CA LEU A 70 -6.55 11.18 -18.32
C LEU A 70 -5.87 10.24 -19.32
N ALA A 71 -6.62 9.33 -19.95
CA ALA A 71 -6.07 8.26 -20.77
C ALA A 71 -6.93 7.98 -22.00
N ALA A 72 -6.31 7.98 -23.19
CA ALA A 72 -7.01 7.73 -24.45
C ALA A 72 -7.41 6.25 -24.65
N SER A 73 -6.89 5.33 -23.83
CA SER A 73 -7.23 3.91 -23.85
C SER A 73 -7.02 3.28 -22.48
N ALA A 74 -7.49 2.04 -22.33
CA ALA A 74 -7.29 1.21 -21.14
C ALA A 74 -5.91 0.51 -21.11
N CYS A 75 -5.01 0.82 -22.04
CA CYS A 75 -3.65 0.28 -22.04
C CYS A 75 -2.89 0.78 -20.79
N PRO A 76 -2.27 -0.10 -19.98
CA PRO A 76 -1.66 0.30 -18.71
C PRO A 76 -0.68 1.48 -18.82
N GLU A 77 0.21 1.47 -19.80
CA GLU A 77 1.22 2.50 -20.01
C GLU A 77 0.59 3.85 -20.40
N VAL A 78 -0.54 3.83 -21.12
CA VAL A 78 -1.30 5.03 -21.46
C VAL A 78 -1.96 5.61 -20.21
N VAL A 79 -2.55 4.75 -19.37
CA VAL A 79 -3.18 5.15 -18.11
C VAL A 79 -2.15 5.72 -17.13
N ILE A 80 -1.03 5.04 -16.94
CA ILE A 80 0.04 5.47 -16.03
C ILE A 80 0.64 6.80 -16.47
N ARG A 81 0.91 6.99 -17.77
CA ARG A 81 1.36 8.31 -18.30
C ARG A 81 0.31 9.39 -18.09
N GLY A 82 -0.97 9.07 -18.22
CA GLY A 82 -2.07 9.98 -17.93
C GLY A 82 -2.06 10.45 -16.48
N LEU A 83 -1.99 9.50 -15.54
CA LEU A 83 -1.90 9.78 -14.11
C LEU A 83 -0.66 10.62 -13.76
N ASN A 84 0.51 10.25 -14.31
CA ASN A 84 1.77 10.92 -13.98
C ASN A 84 1.85 12.37 -14.49
N LYS A 85 1.04 12.73 -15.50
CA LYS A 85 0.91 14.12 -15.98
C LYS A 85 0.14 15.00 -15.00
N GLU A 86 -0.84 14.43 -14.30
CA GLU A 86 -1.67 15.17 -13.33
C GLU A 86 -1.02 15.24 -11.96
N PHE A 87 -0.37 14.15 -11.55
CA PHE A 87 0.28 14.01 -10.26
C PHE A 87 1.51 13.13 -10.40
N GLU A 88 2.69 13.69 -10.10
CA GLU A 88 3.92 12.90 -10.09
C GLU A 88 3.93 11.97 -8.88
N PHE A 89 4.08 10.66 -9.13
CA PHE A 89 4.16 9.65 -8.08
C PHE A 89 5.40 8.77 -8.25
N ALA A 90 6.05 8.48 -7.13
CA ALA A 90 7.19 7.57 -7.09
C ALA A 90 6.78 6.10 -6.90
N THR A 91 5.49 5.82 -6.68
CA THR A 91 4.98 4.47 -6.42
C THR A 91 3.63 4.26 -7.05
N LEU A 92 3.44 3.07 -7.61
CA LEU A 92 2.19 2.61 -8.20
C LEU A 92 1.84 1.25 -7.61
N TYR A 93 0.61 1.09 -7.16
CA TYR A 93 0.06 -0.21 -6.83
C TYR A 93 -0.62 -0.82 -8.06
N VAL A 94 -0.31 -2.07 -8.37
CA VAL A 94 -0.84 -2.81 -9.52
C VAL A 94 -1.48 -4.10 -9.01
N ALA A 95 -2.79 -4.23 -9.15
CA ALA A 95 -3.51 -5.48 -8.89
C ALA A 95 -3.66 -6.27 -10.19
N ASP A 96 -2.99 -7.42 -10.30
CA ASP A 96 -3.21 -8.39 -11.37
C ASP A 96 -4.42 -9.26 -10.99
N LEU A 97 -5.60 -8.84 -11.45
CA LEU A 97 -6.86 -9.47 -11.04
C LEU A 97 -7.02 -10.90 -11.54
N ASP A 98 -6.40 -11.26 -12.65
CA ASP A 98 -6.45 -12.63 -13.17
C ASP A 98 -5.56 -13.53 -12.31
N ALA A 99 -4.34 -13.09 -11.96
CA ALA A 99 -3.47 -13.81 -11.05
C ALA A 99 -4.08 -13.95 -9.64
N ILE A 100 -4.67 -12.88 -9.10
CA ILE A 100 -5.36 -12.93 -7.80
C ILE A 100 -6.57 -13.88 -7.84
N SER A 101 -7.23 -14.00 -8.99
CA SER A 101 -8.36 -14.93 -9.17
C SER A 101 -7.93 -16.36 -9.51
N GLY A 102 -6.62 -16.63 -9.61
CA GLY A 102 -6.06 -17.94 -9.95
C GLY A 102 -6.20 -18.35 -11.42
N ALA A 103 -6.42 -17.37 -12.31
CA ALA A 103 -6.39 -17.56 -13.76
C ALA A 103 -4.96 -17.39 -14.32
N SER A 104 -4.82 -17.19 -15.63
CA SER A 104 -3.53 -16.82 -16.24
C SER A 104 -3.10 -15.44 -15.77
N ASP A 105 -1.82 -15.23 -15.48
CA ASP A 105 -1.31 -13.92 -15.07
C ASP A 105 -1.25 -12.94 -16.25
N ASN A 106 -1.14 -11.65 -15.92
CA ASN A 106 -0.96 -10.55 -16.87
C ASN A 106 0.52 -10.21 -17.06
N GLU A 107 1.40 -11.23 -17.07
CA GLU A 107 2.86 -11.09 -17.06
C GLU A 107 3.37 -10.08 -18.10
N ALA A 108 2.90 -10.19 -19.34
CA ALA A 108 3.34 -9.30 -20.42
C ALA A 108 2.99 -7.83 -20.15
N ALA A 109 1.81 -7.56 -19.59
CA ALA A 109 1.38 -6.21 -19.24
C ALA A 109 2.18 -5.66 -18.06
N VAL A 110 2.39 -6.47 -17.02
CA VAL A 110 3.19 -6.08 -15.85
C VAL A 110 4.65 -5.81 -16.25
N LEU A 111 5.24 -6.69 -17.07
CA LEU A 111 6.60 -6.52 -17.56
C LEU A 111 6.75 -5.25 -18.41
N ALA A 112 5.74 -4.92 -19.23
CA ALA A 112 5.72 -3.68 -20.00
C ALA A 112 5.69 -2.45 -19.08
N ILE A 113 4.87 -2.46 -18.03
CA ILE A 113 4.82 -1.40 -17.01
C ILE A 113 6.19 -1.21 -16.36
N VAL A 114 6.79 -2.29 -15.84
CA VAL A 114 8.06 -2.20 -15.10
C VAL A 114 9.20 -1.69 -16.00
N ARG A 115 9.22 -2.08 -17.28
CA ARG A 115 10.24 -1.62 -18.24
C ARG A 115 10.06 -0.17 -18.67
N GLU A 116 8.82 0.27 -18.86
CA GLU A 116 8.51 1.63 -19.29
C GLU A 116 8.73 2.65 -18.17
N PHE A 117 8.49 2.25 -16.90
CA PHE A 117 8.56 3.15 -15.75
C PHE A 117 9.60 2.71 -14.72
N PRO A 118 10.91 2.67 -15.07
CA PRO A 118 11.97 2.18 -14.18
C PRO A 118 12.24 3.10 -12.97
N HIS A 119 11.62 4.28 -12.93
CA HIS A 119 11.72 5.25 -11.83
C HIS A 119 10.56 5.14 -10.82
N ILE A 120 9.55 4.32 -11.12
CA ILE A 120 8.38 4.12 -10.27
C ILE A 120 8.53 2.79 -9.54
N GLU A 121 8.45 2.80 -8.21
CA GLU A 121 8.35 1.58 -7.42
C GLU A 121 6.98 0.93 -7.64
N ILE A 122 6.96 -0.30 -8.12
CA ILE A 122 5.73 -1.05 -8.38
C ILE A 122 5.43 -1.96 -7.20
N TRP A 123 4.32 -1.72 -6.53
CA TRP A 123 3.74 -2.64 -5.56
C TRP A 123 2.82 -3.59 -6.31
N LEU A 124 3.30 -4.81 -6.57
CA LEU A 124 2.60 -5.78 -7.41
C LEU A 124 1.85 -6.79 -6.57
N ASP A 125 0.52 -6.77 -6.66
CA ASP A 125 -0.34 -7.84 -6.15
C ASP A 125 -0.69 -8.79 -7.28
N ALA A 126 -0.01 -9.94 -7.31
CA ALA A 126 -0.29 -11.02 -8.25
C ALA A 126 -0.93 -12.24 -7.55
N GLY A 127 -1.61 -12.01 -6.43
CA GLY A 127 -2.27 -13.07 -5.68
C GLY A 127 -1.28 -13.98 -4.94
N ARG A 128 -1.43 -15.30 -5.12
CA ARG A 128 -0.49 -16.26 -4.52
C ARG A 128 0.86 -16.11 -5.19
N LEU A 129 1.93 -16.12 -4.40
CA LEU A 129 3.29 -16.35 -4.89
C LEU A 129 3.39 -17.79 -5.40
N ALA A 130 2.79 -18.05 -6.55
CA ALA A 130 2.95 -19.30 -7.26
C ALA A 130 4.40 -19.35 -7.78
N PRO A 131 5.06 -20.52 -7.78
CA PRO A 131 6.44 -20.68 -8.25
C PRO A 131 6.54 -20.58 -9.79
N HIS A 132 5.71 -19.76 -10.43
CA HIS A 132 5.84 -19.47 -11.85
C HIS A 132 7.12 -18.66 -12.06
N ALA A 133 8.05 -19.25 -12.81
CA ALA A 133 9.37 -18.70 -13.04
C ALA A 133 9.33 -17.25 -13.57
N ALA A 134 8.28 -16.92 -14.32
CA ALA A 134 8.12 -15.61 -14.91
C ALA A 134 7.73 -14.53 -13.89
N THR A 135 6.76 -14.82 -13.00
CA THR A 135 6.41 -13.95 -11.87
C THR A 135 7.62 -13.77 -10.93
N LEU A 136 8.39 -14.82 -10.67
CA LEU A 136 9.64 -14.73 -9.89
C LEU A 136 10.68 -13.82 -10.57
N GLY A 137 10.77 -13.86 -11.90
CA GLY A 137 11.64 -12.97 -12.68
C GLY A 137 11.24 -11.50 -12.58
N ILE A 138 9.93 -11.21 -12.52
CA ILE A 138 9.41 -9.85 -12.28
C ILE A 138 9.74 -9.40 -10.85
N TYR A 139 9.52 -10.25 -9.85
CA TYR A 139 9.85 -9.92 -8.46
C TYR A 139 11.35 -9.76 -8.18
N ALA A 140 12.21 -10.33 -9.03
CA ALA A 140 13.65 -10.12 -8.96
C ALA A 140 14.09 -8.73 -9.44
N MET A 141 13.19 -7.94 -10.03
CA MET A 141 13.48 -6.56 -10.41
C MET A 141 13.42 -5.66 -9.18
N HIS A 142 14.49 -4.89 -8.95
CA HIS A 142 14.64 -4.03 -7.77
C HIS A 142 13.52 -2.99 -7.58
N THR A 143 12.85 -2.59 -8.67
CA THR A 143 11.72 -1.65 -8.63
C THR A 143 10.40 -2.30 -8.26
N VAL A 144 10.34 -3.63 -8.15
CA VAL A 144 9.11 -4.37 -7.85
C VAL A 144 9.13 -4.87 -6.41
N ARG A 145 8.06 -4.59 -5.69
CA ARG A 145 7.81 -5.11 -4.34
C ARG A 145 6.58 -6.03 -4.38
N PRO A 146 6.71 -7.30 -3.98
CA PRO A 146 5.57 -8.20 -3.89
C PRO A 146 4.58 -7.72 -2.84
N VAL A 147 3.30 -7.68 -3.20
CA VAL A 147 2.18 -7.51 -2.27
C VAL A 147 1.59 -8.88 -1.98
N ILE A 148 1.37 -9.16 -0.71
CA ILE A 148 0.82 -10.42 -0.22
C ILE A 148 -0.50 -10.10 0.49
N GLY A 149 -1.64 -10.35 -0.17
CA GLY A 149 -2.98 -10.13 0.38
C GLY A 149 -3.47 -11.29 1.25
N THR A 150 -4.10 -10.99 2.40
CA THR A 150 -4.58 -12.00 3.38
C THR A 150 -5.62 -12.99 2.86
N GLU A 151 -6.27 -12.70 1.73
CA GLU A 151 -7.26 -13.55 1.07
C GLU A 151 -6.64 -14.57 0.12
N SER A 152 -5.48 -14.27 -0.46
CA SER A 152 -4.67 -15.24 -1.22
C SER A 152 -4.06 -16.33 -0.32
N LEU A 153 -4.09 -16.06 0.99
CA LEU A 153 -3.43 -16.71 2.12
C LEU A 153 -4.36 -17.68 2.90
N ALA A 154 -5.18 -18.46 2.19
CA ALA A 154 -6.24 -19.30 2.78
C ALA A 154 -5.82 -20.75 3.16
N THR A 155 -4.53 -21.11 3.19
CA THR A 155 -4.08 -22.53 3.18
C THR A 155 -3.06 -22.97 4.24
N GLY A 156 -2.78 -22.19 5.29
CA GLY A 156 -1.80 -22.51 6.34
C GLY A 156 -0.31 -22.34 5.94
N THR A 157 -0.01 -21.82 4.74
CA THR A 157 1.34 -21.66 4.19
C THR A 157 1.79 -20.20 4.10
N GLU A 158 1.14 -19.33 4.87
CA GLU A 158 1.14 -17.88 4.70
C GLU A 158 2.47 -17.23 5.08
N PHE A 159 2.95 -17.57 6.28
CA PHE A 159 4.26 -17.13 6.75
C PHE A 159 5.38 -17.80 6.00
N ALA A 160 5.15 -18.98 5.42
CA ALA A 160 6.13 -19.60 4.55
C ALA A 160 6.34 -18.76 3.27
N GLN A 161 5.29 -18.14 2.71
CA GLN A 161 5.44 -17.22 1.57
C GLN A 161 6.12 -15.91 1.97
N ILE A 162 5.68 -15.29 3.05
CA ILE A 162 6.31 -14.05 3.58
C ILE A 162 7.78 -14.32 3.90
N ALA A 163 8.08 -15.42 4.61
CA ALA A 163 9.45 -15.81 4.97
C ALA A 163 10.27 -16.20 3.75
N ALA A 164 9.70 -16.94 2.78
CA ALA A 164 10.39 -17.28 1.54
C ALA A 164 10.82 -16.02 0.79
N VAL A 165 9.91 -15.07 0.60
CA VAL A 165 10.23 -13.80 -0.08
C VAL A 165 11.24 -12.98 0.73
N ARG A 166 11.09 -12.89 2.06
CA ARG A 166 12.06 -12.19 2.91
C ARG A 166 13.45 -12.84 2.91
N SER A 167 13.52 -14.16 2.79
CA SER A 167 14.77 -14.92 2.77
C SER A 167 15.43 -14.95 1.39
N ALA A 168 14.66 -14.70 0.33
CA ALA A 168 15.16 -14.61 -1.03
C ALA A 168 15.92 -13.30 -1.21
N ALA A 169 17.24 -13.36 -1.18
CA ALA A 169 18.11 -12.19 -1.39
C ALA A 169 17.88 -11.47 -2.73
N SER A 170 17.18 -12.11 -3.67
CA SER A 170 16.85 -11.55 -4.98
C SER A 170 15.61 -10.67 -4.98
N PHE A 171 14.80 -10.65 -3.92
CA PHE A 171 13.53 -9.91 -3.88
C PHE A 171 13.60 -8.71 -2.94
N SER A 172 12.90 -7.65 -3.33
CA SER A 172 12.64 -6.53 -2.43
C SER A 172 11.73 -6.95 -1.28
N ALA A 173 11.83 -6.27 -0.14
CA ALA A 173 11.03 -6.59 1.04
C ALA A 173 9.52 -6.54 0.71
N PRO A 174 8.75 -7.61 1.03
CA PRO A 174 7.36 -7.70 0.65
C PRO A 174 6.50 -6.71 1.43
N ILE A 175 5.29 -6.51 0.93
CA ILE A 175 4.25 -5.70 1.54
C ILE A 175 3.11 -6.65 1.90
N LEU A 176 2.60 -6.53 3.11
CA LEU A 176 1.40 -7.26 3.54
C LEU A 176 0.18 -6.38 3.31
N SER A 177 -0.81 -6.86 2.54
CA SER A 177 -2.12 -6.19 2.40
C SER A 177 -3.16 -6.83 3.32
N LEU A 178 -3.83 -5.98 4.10
CA LEU A 178 -4.95 -6.34 4.95
C LEU A 178 -6.24 -5.78 4.37
N ASP A 179 -7.06 -6.66 3.83
CA ASP A 179 -8.29 -6.26 3.15
C ASP A 179 -9.49 -6.30 4.10
N TYR A 180 -10.34 -5.27 4.04
CA TYR A 180 -11.57 -5.15 4.82
C TYR A 180 -12.76 -4.91 3.90
N LYS A 181 -13.87 -5.60 4.19
CA LYS A 181 -15.17 -5.41 3.54
C LYS A 181 -16.30 -5.53 4.56
N ALA A 182 -17.26 -4.64 4.50
CA ALA A 182 -18.34 -4.48 5.47
C ALA A 182 -17.85 -4.46 6.93
N GLY A 183 -16.72 -3.79 7.18
CA GLY A 183 -16.08 -3.72 8.50
C GLY A 183 -15.46 -5.02 9.02
N ARG A 184 -15.35 -6.06 8.17
CA ARG A 184 -14.72 -7.34 8.50
C ARG A 184 -13.45 -7.52 7.69
N ARG A 185 -12.39 -8.04 8.33
CA ARG A 185 -11.17 -8.45 7.62
C ARG A 185 -11.49 -9.64 6.71
N LEU A 186 -10.98 -9.61 5.48
CA LEU A 186 -11.01 -10.72 4.54
C LEU A 186 -9.79 -11.62 4.72
N GLY A 187 -9.96 -12.91 4.44
CA GLY A 187 -8.85 -13.87 4.51
C GLY A 187 -8.53 -14.39 5.91
N ALA A 188 -7.34 -14.99 6.04
CA ALA A 188 -6.94 -15.71 7.26
C ALA A 188 -6.69 -14.78 8.47
N ASP A 189 -6.82 -15.33 9.67
CA ASP A 189 -6.46 -14.61 10.90
C ASP A 189 -4.97 -14.66 11.19
N ILE A 190 -4.25 -13.68 10.63
CA ILE A 190 -2.81 -13.51 10.85
C ILE A 190 -2.48 -12.63 12.06
N SER A 191 -3.47 -12.31 12.92
CA SER A 191 -3.26 -11.43 14.08
C SER A 191 -2.40 -12.05 15.18
N ILE A 192 -2.25 -13.38 15.16
CA ILE A 192 -1.48 -14.17 16.13
C ILE A 192 0.04 -14.14 15.89
N GLU A 193 0.50 -13.63 14.75
CA GLU A 193 1.89 -13.73 14.29
C GLU A 193 2.45 -12.37 13.82
N ARG A 194 2.13 -11.30 14.54
CA ARG A 194 2.59 -9.92 14.22
C ARG A 194 4.10 -9.80 14.08
N ASP A 195 4.87 -10.59 14.83
CA ASP A 195 6.34 -10.56 14.79
C ASP A 195 6.90 -11.02 13.43
N ALA A 196 6.12 -11.79 12.67
CA ALA A 196 6.51 -12.27 11.34
C ALA A 196 6.08 -11.32 10.20
N TRP A 197 5.33 -10.25 10.52
CA TRP A 197 4.88 -9.28 9.51
C TRP A 197 6.08 -8.57 8.87
N PRO A 198 5.98 -8.21 7.58
CA PRO A 198 6.96 -7.34 6.96
C PRO A 198 6.88 -5.93 7.56
N GLU A 199 7.92 -5.14 7.34
CA GLU A 199 8.00 -3.74 7.80
C GLU A 199 6.87 -2.88 7.21
N THR A 200 6.47 -3.15 5.97
CA THR A 200 5.40 -2.42 5.30
C THR A 200 4.11 -3.22 5.29
N VAL A 201 3.08 -2.66 5.92
CA VAL A 201 1.72 -3.21 5.95
C VAL A 201 0.76 -2.15 5.44
N ILE A 202 -0.10 -2.52 4.51
CA ILE A 202 -1.18 -1.67 3.99
C ILE A 202 -2.53 -2.20 4.45
N VAL A 203 -3.49 -1.30 4.64
CA VAL A 203 -4.86 -1.63 5.02
C VAL A 203 -5.79 -1.07 3.95
N MET A 204 -6.54 -1.96 3.29
CA MET A 204 -7.47 -1.60 2.23
C MET A 204 -8.92 -1.80 2.69
N THR A 205 -9.78 -0.80 2.45
CA THR A 205 -11.23 -0.90 2.71
C THR A 205 -11.95 -0.97 1.38
N LEU A 206 -12.37 -2.17 0.98
CA LEU A 206 -12.96 -2.45 -0.33
C LEU A 206 -14.38 -1.90 -0.49
N ASP A 207 -15.03 -1.47 0.60
CA ASP A 207 -16.37 -0.86 0.56
C ASP A 207 -16.38 0.54 -0.11
N ARG A 208 -15.21 1.15 -0.30
CA ARG A 208 -15.06 2.53 -0.78
C ARG A 208 -14.51 2.61 -2.21
N VAL A 209 -14.49 1.49 -2.92
CA VAL A 209 -13.97 1.35 -4.28
C VAL A 209 -15.13 1.12 -5.25
#